data_AF-A0A662M9G3-F1
#
_entry.id   AF-A0A662M9G3-F1
#
_cell.length_a   1.000
_cell.length_b   1.000
_cell.length_c   1.000
_cell.angle_alpha   90.00
_cell.angle_beta   90.00
_cell.angle_gamma   90.00
#
_symmetry.space_group_name_H-M   'P 1'
#
loop_
_entity.id
_entity.type
_entity.pdbx_description
1 polymer ?
#
loop_
_entity_poly.entity_id
_entity_poly.type
_entity_poly.pdbx_seq_one_letter_code
_entity_poly.pdbx_strand_id
1 'polypeptide(L)'
;MAFVIVSFLMISTLGTLAFSYDNRDNINFSNAHISEDIYETNSHMSSIIKKSDTGIPPPAPVKKLRVLPRMLDAYIYTKCSGVEKRTSIIYGLLSPIDVDDDSNTGDNGKDVKVRFYIIPYISRANFGWVLSFSIVMEVERLGEEIKDEDFEIYTDVHLSLESYDYGNHEFRIGYSSAEGREVPKSEEVVLTIYPYLMYDRNPDFVLESTPSFEGGESDMDLIARYSGNFGGDTFDHNVVISCQPAISSTIKFTPDFDMHKINTSISRTANRDTTLTLSYDGNTNGDKMGVALTVERVPKEMSFSVFYSIFGASGDRGLINYEGSSEFNVTLTVRIEKIGLAGTMRLEYLPRQFSAGWANRIYGGHVNVSVSSPLTKFIMCDDIDNPSIYFSISNVTNSANFSWGIDQGGYARLSAEHRGPVADFYWKTGSMKVEMVSQLKTDYFFISWNIDQEGYVSFDTDGNWLNSFSFNFTIDGNVGLLIGASFIKADNFRAEWTIWPPTFQISGSMDFIGDIVFSVMLGGTWYPVF
;
A
#
# COMPACT_ATOMS: atom_id res chain seq x y z
N MET A 1 19.05 -7.47 -52.88
CA MET A 1 18.81 -6.62 -51.69
C MET A 1 17.30 -6.46 -51.59
N ALA A 2 16.63 -7.36 -50.87
CA ALA A 2 15.18 -7.41 -50.78
C ALA A 2 14.73 -6.49 -49.63
N PHE A 3 13.92 -5.47 -49.94
CA PHE A 3 13.24 -4.66 -48.95
C PHE A 3 12.14 -5.51 -48.32
N VAL A 4 12.27 -5.84 -47.03
CA VAL A 4 11.17 -6.41 -46.25
C VAL A 4 10.48 -5.24 -45.55
N ILE A 5 9.33 -4.85 -46.08
CA ILE A 5 8.40 -3.96 -45.38
C ILE A 5 7.63 -4.83 -44.39
N VAL A 6 7.88 -4.67 -43.09
CA VAL A 6 7.07 -5.30 -42.05
C VAL A 6 5.92 -4.35 -41.74
N SER A 7 4.72 -4.67 -42.23
CA SER A 7 3.48 -3.96 -41.91
C SER A 7 2.81 -4.63 -40.73
N PHE A 8 2.70 -3.92 -39.60
CA PHE A 8 1.82 -4.32 -38.50
C PHE A 8 0.41 -3.78 -38.77
N LEU A 9 -0.62 -4.55 -38.40
CA LEU A 9 -2.02 -4.20 -38.63
C LEU A 9 -2.73 -4.12 -37.28
N MET A 10 -3.15 -2.92 -36.89
CA MET A 10 -3.98 -2.71 -35.70
C MET A 10 -5.42 -2.45 -36.16
N ILE A 11 -6.32 -3.36 -35.81
CA ILE A 11 -7.75 -3.25 -36.13
C ILE A 11 -8.45 -2.68 -34.91
N SER A 12 -8.86 -1.41 -34.98
CA SER A 12 -9.90 -0.87 -34.09
C SER A 12 -11.16 -0.65 -34.91
N THR A 13 -12.33 -0.72 -34.27
CA THR A 13 -13.63 -0.41 -34.91
C THR A 13 -13.78 1.06 -35.34
N LEU A 14 -12.75 1.90 -35.18
CA LEU A 14 -12.69 3.31 -35.54
C LEU A 14 -11.55 3.67 -36.53
N GLY A 15 -10.81 2.68 -37.04
CA GLY A 15 -9.80 2.90 -38.07
C GLY A 15 -8.59 1.96 -37.97
N THR A 16 -7.89 1.82 -39.11
CA THR A 16 -6.64 1.05 -39.26
C THR A 16 -5.44 1.95 -38.97
N LEU A 17 -4.57 1.55 -38.05
CA LEU A 17 -3.23 2.14 -37.91
C LEU A 17 -2.24 1.26 -38.69
N ALA A 18 -1.61 1.82 -39.72
CA ALA A 18 -0.55 1.16 -40.48
C ALA A 18 0.82 1.73 -40.10
N PHE A 19 1.79 0.85 -39.88
CA PHE A 19 3.16 1.20 -39.49
C PHE A 19 4.08 1.06 -40.70
N SER A 20 5.01 2.01 -40.89
CA SER A 20 6.13 1.84 -41.82
C SER A 20 7.44 2.20 -41.14
N TYR A 21 8.42 1.30 -41.27
CA TYR A 21 9.77 1.46 -40.76
C TYR A 21 10.65 2.20 -41.77
N ASP A 22 11.20 3.32 -41.36
CA ASP A 22 12.31 4.04 -41.98
C ASP A 22 13.55 3.63 -41.17
N ASN A 23 14.59 3.08 -41.79
CA ASN A 23 15.86 2.56 -41.24
C ASN A 23 16.68 3.54 -40.35
N ARG A 24 16.04 4.28 -39.45
CA ARG A 24 16.58 5.34 -38.57
C ARG A 24 15.95 5.31 -37.18
N ASP A 25 15.50 4.14 -36.71
CA ASP A 25 14.88 3.96 -35.39
C ASP A 25 13.65 4.86 -35.13
N ASN A 26 12.90 5.22 -36.18
CA ASN A 26 11.66 5.99 -36.05
C ASN A 26 10.46 5.16 -36.50
N ILE A 27 9.47 5.00 -35.61
CA ILE A 27 8.15 4.47 -35.98
C ILE A 27 7.34 5.64 -36.57
N ASN A 28 7.09 5.60 -37.88
CA ASN A 28 6.34 6.65 -38.58
C ASN A 28 4.87 6.23 -38.76
N PHE A 29 3.96 7.05 -38.27
CA PHE A 29 2.51 6.83 -38.33
C PHE A 29 1.92 7.55 -39.56
N SER A 30 2.28 7.11 -40.77
CA SER A 30 1.73 7.68 -42.00
C SER A 30 0.76 6.71 -42.64
N ASN A 31 -0.51 6.76 -42.21
CA ASN A 31 -1.75 6.49 -42.95
C ASN A 31 -2.87 6.03 -42.00
N ALA A 32 -3.38 6.95 -41.17
CA ALA A 32 -4.69 6.78 -40.55
C ALA A 32 -5.75 7.33 -41.52
N HIS A 33 -6.41 6.47 -42.29
CA HIS A 33 -7.65 6.84 -42.96
C HIS A 33 -8.77 6.79 -41.92
N ILE A 34 -9.11 7.93 -41.35
CA ILE A 34 -10.40 8.11 -40.66
C ILE A 34 -11.43 8.27 -41.78
N SER A 35 -12.33 7.29 -41.95
CA SER A 35 -13.47 7.45 -42.85
C SER A 35 -14.33 8.62 -42.39
N GLU A 36 -14.66 9.54 -43.31
CA GLU A 36 -15.43 10.76 -43.05
C GLU A 36 -16.91 10.54 -42.65
N ASP A 37 -17.35 9.31 -42.38
CA ASP A 37 -18.77 9.00 -42.15
C ASP A 37 -19.15 8.93 -40.66
N ILE A 38 -18.96 10.01 -39.91
CA ILE A 38 -19.77 10.27 -38.70
C ILE A 38 -20.09 11.75 -38.64
N TYR A 39 -20.93 12.24 -39.55
CA TYR A 39 -21.88 13.36 -39.34
C TYR A 39 -22.78 13.49 -40.58
N GLU A 40 -23.62 12.48 -40.85
CA GLU A 40 -24.84 12.71 -41.63
C GLU A 40 -26.03 12.90 -40.69
N THR A 41 -26.31 14.17 -40.44
CA THR A 41 -27.64 14.76 -40.27
C THR A 41 -28.82 13.82 -39.94
N ASN A 42 -29.24 13.79 -38.68
CA ASN A 42 -30.66 13.62 -38.38
C ASN A 42 -31.36 14.96 -38.60
N SER A 43 -31.89 15.16 -39.80
CA SER A 43 -32.64 16.33 -40.27
C SER A 43 -34.06 16.45 -39.68
N HIS A 44 -34.29 15.94 -38.47
CA HIS A 44 -35.57 16.05 -37.75
C HIS A 44 -35.39 16.52 -36.29
N MET A 45 -34.57 17.54 -36.06
CA MET A 45 -34.72 18.45 -34.90
C MET A 45 -34.29 19.89 -35.22
N SER A 46 -34.42 20.33 -36.47
CA SER A 46 -34.28 21.73 -36.86
C SER A 46 -35.61 22.48 -36.76
N SER A 47 -36.22 22.47 -35.57
CA SER A 47 -37.18 23.49 -35.16
C SER A 47 -37.39 23.34 -33.65
N ILE A 48 -37.23 24.44 -32.92
CA ILE A 48 -37.20 24.54 -31.45
C ILE A 48 -35.78 24.37 -30.88
N ILE A 49 -34.93 25.38 -31.08
CA ILE A 49 -34.27 26.15 -30.01
C ILE A 49 -34.03 27.54 -30.62
N LYS A 50 -35.02 28.42 -30.48
CA LYS A 50 -34.81 29.87 -30.51
C LYS A 50 -34.38 30.26 -29.10
N LYS A 51 -33.22 30.92 -28.98
CA LYS A 51 -32.73 31.67 -27.81
C LYS A 51 -32.89 30.99 -26.44
N SER A 52 -31.79 30.44 -25.93
CA SER A 52 -31.54 30.46 -24.48
C SER A 52 -30.17 31.06 -24.22
N ASP A 53 -30.16 32.21 -23.56
CA ASP A 53 -29.01 32.83 -22.91
C ASP A 53 -28.51 31.92 -21.78
N THR A 54 -27.73 30.90 -22.12
CA THR A 54 -26.90 30.19 -21.15
C THR A 54 -25.47 30.47 -21.56
N GLY A 55 -24.75 31.28 -20.78
CA GLY A 55 -23.35 31.67 -20.99
C GLY A 55 -22.35 30.52 -20.88
N ILE A 56 -22.62 29.41 -21.56
CA ILE A 56 -21.73 28.27 -21.72
C ILE A 56 -21.00 28.48 -23.04
N PRO A 57 -19.66 28.58 -23.05
CA PRO A 57 -18.90 28.65 -24.29
C PRO A 57 -19.18 27.38 -25.11
N PRO A 58 -19.22 27.46 -26.45
CA PRO A 58 -19.24 26.26 -27.28
C PRO A 58 -18.03 25.37 -26.91
N PRO A 59 -18.18 24.03 -26.93
CA PRO A 59 -17.07 23.13 -26.67
C PRO A 59 -15.90 23.49 -27.61
N ALA A 60 -14.70 23.59 -27.03
CA ALA A 60 -13.50 23.91 -27.78
C ALA A 60 -13.34 22.94 -28.96
N PRO A 61 -12.87 23.39 -30.14
CA PRO A 61 -12.63 22.51 -31.27
C PRO A 61 -11.65 21.41 -30.86
N VAL A 62 -12.07 20.15 -30.98
CA VAL A 62 -11.20 18.98 -30.79
C VAL A 62 -10.05 19.09 -31.78
N LYS A 63 -8.82 19.35 -31.29
CA LYS A 63 -7.62 19.34 -32.12
C LYS A 63 -7.49 17.93 -32.71
N LYS A 64 -7.49 17.81 -34.04
CA LYS A 64 -7.16 16.54 -34.71
C LYS A 64 -5.76 16.10 -34.27
N LEU A 65 -5.62 14.91 -33.68
CA LEU A 65 -4.32 14.30 -33.41
C LEU A 65 -3.62 14.01 -34.75
N ARG A 66 -2.60 14.80 -35.07
CA ARG A 66 -1.64 14.54 -36.16
C ARG A 66 -0.35 13.98 -35.58
N VAL A 67 -0.09 12.70 -35.80
CA VAL A 67 1.10 12.06 -35.24
C VAL A 67 2.38 12.78 -35.72
N LEU A 68 3.19 13.25 -34.76
CA LEU A 68 4.44 13.94 -35.00
C LEU A 68 5.62 12.96 -34.94
N PRO A 69 6.73 13.21 -35.66
CA PRO A 69 7.97 12.45 -35.47
C PRO A 69 8.39 12.51 -34.00
N ARG A 70 8.65 11.35 -33.38
CA ARG A 70 9.07 11.15 -31.96
C ARG A 70 7.97 11.14 -30.88
N MET A 71 6.71 10.85 -31.23
CA MET A 71 5.68 10.66 -30.20
C MET A 71 5.84 9.39 -29.36
N LEU A 72 6.50 8.35 -29.89
CA LEU A 72 6.69 7.07 -29.21
C LEU A 72 8.17 6.64 -29.30
N ASP A 73 8.77 6.28 -28.19
CA ASP A 73 10.09 5.67 -28.10
C ASP A 73 10.04 4.50 -27.11
N ALA A 74 10.70 3.38 -27.41
CA ALA A 74 10.63 2.20 -26.54
C ALA A 74 11.86 1.29 -26.62
N TYR A 75 12.23 0.70 -25.47
CA TYR A 75 13.41 -0.15 -25.31
C TYR A 75 13.11 -1.32 -24.39
N ILE A 76 13.76 -2.45 -24.64
CA ILE A 76 13.82 -3.59 -23.74
C ILE A 76 15.14 -3.50 -22.96
N TYR A 77 15.05 -3.51 -21.64
CA TYR A 77 16.18 -3.67 -20.75
C TYR A 77 16.26 -5.12 -20.30
N THR A 78 17.47 -5.66 -20.25
CA THR A 78 17.77 -6.96 -19.65
C THR A 78 18.96 -6.83 -18.72
N LYS A 79 18.91 -7.53 -17.59
CA LYS A 79 20.05 -7.77 -16.72
C LYS A 79 20.10 -9.27 -16.41
N CYS A 80 21.24 -9.90 -16.67
CA CYS A 80 21.47 -11.31 -16.36
C CYS A 80 22.85 -11.46 -15.72
N SER A 81 22.92 -11.91 -14.46
CA SER A 81 24.18 -12.17 -13.73
C SER A 81 25.17 -10.99 -13.77
N GLY A 82 24.65 -9.75 -13.79
CA GLY A 82 25.42 -8.51 -13.86
C GLY A 82 25.71 -7.98 -15.27
N VAL A 83 25.35 -8.70 -16.33
CA VAL A 83 25.40 -8.21 -17.72
C VAL A 83 24.14 -7.41 -18.00
N GLU A 84 24.27 -6.12 -18.29
CA GLU A 84 23.15 -5.21 -18.57
C GLU A 84 23.12 -4.79 -20.04
N LYS A 85 21.95 -4.87 -20.67
CA LYS A 85 21.75 -4.49 -22.07
C LYS A 85 20.48 -3.64 -22.23
N ARG A 86 20.55 -2.67 -23.13
CA ARG A 86 19.41 -1.85 -23.56
C ARG A 86 19.22 -1.99 -25.06
N THR A 87 18.16 -2.69 -25.44
CA THR A 87 17.88 -3.07 -26.81
C THR A 87 16.71 -2.25 -27.34
N SER A 88 16.85 -1.61 -28.51
CA SER A 88 15.72 -0.96 -29.18
C SER A 88 14.59 -1.96 -29.39
N ILE A 89 13.34 -1.56 -29.14
CA ILE A 89 12.20 -2.48 -29.23
C ILE A 89 12.06 -3.12 -30.61
N ILE A 90 12.43 -2.38 -31.66
CA ILE A 90 12.38 -2.87 -33.04
C ILE A 90 13.37 -4.01 -33.22
N TYR A 91 14.59 -3.88 -32.66
CA TYR A 91 15.58 -4.93 -32.72
C TYR A 91 15.14 -6.16 -31.91
N GLY A 92 14.65 -5.96 -30.68
CA GLY A 92 14.20 -7.07 -29.82
C GLY A 92 12.98 -7.83 -30.37
N LEU A 93 12.13 -7.18 -31.16
CA LEU A 93 11.03 -7.82 -31.88
C LEU A 93 11.48 -8.62 -33.10
N LEU A 94 12.57 -8.20 -33.76
CA LEU A 94 13.07 -8.81 -34.99
C LEU A 94 14.08 -9.91 -34.73
N SER A 95 14.73 -9.93 -33.57
CA SER A 95 15.78 -10.87 -33.24
C SER A 95 15.78 -11.19 -31.75
N PRO A 96 15.99 -12.47 -31.37
CA PRO A 96 16.30 -12.83 -30.00
C PRO A 96 17.44 -11.99 -29.41
N ILE A 97 17.44 -11.86 -28.09
CA ILE A 97 18.41 -11.09 -27.32
C ILE A 97 19.34 -12.07 -26.62
N ASP A 98 20.63 -11.86 -26.82
CA ASP A 98 21.70 -12.43 -26.00
C ASP A 98 21.74 -11.60 -24.72
N VAL A 99 21.61 -12.20 -23.54
CA VAL A 99 21.53 -11.48 -22.25
C VAL A 99 22.78 -11.69 -21.39
N ASP A 100 23.57 -12.74 -21.65
CA ASP A 100 24.73 -13.15 -20.83
C ASP A 100 26.10 -12.93 -21.52
N ASP A 101 26.11 -12.52 -22.80
CA ASP A 101 27.30 -12.38 -23.67
C ASP A 101 28.06 -13.70 -23.91
N ASP A 102 27.42 -14.86 -23.75
CA ASP A 102 27.98 -16.17 -24.10
C ASP A 102 27.42 -16.70 -25.43
N SER A 103 28.29 -16.83 -26.43
CA SER A 103 27.90 -17.39 -27.72
C SER A 103 27.49 -18.88 -27.69
N ASN A 104 27.71 -19.58 -26.58
CA ASN A 104 27.42 -21.00 -26.40
C ASN A 104 26.06 -21.29 -25.73
N THR A 105 25.34 -20.25 -25.30
CA THR A 105 24.06 -20.36 -24.58
C THR A 105 22.87 -20.13 -25.51
N GLY A 106 21.69 -20.61 -25.10
CA GLY A 106 20.45 -20.42 -25.84
C GLY A 106 20.46 -20.95 -27.29
N ASP A 107 19.76 -20.27 -28.21
CA ASP A 107 19.68 -20.63 -29.63
C ASP A 107 20.63 -19.76 -30.47
N ASN A 108 21.83 -20.28 -30.73
CA ASN A 108 22.93 -19.59 -31.43
C ASN A 108 23.47 -18.35 -30.67
N GLY A 109 23.70 -18.49 -29.36
CA GLY A 109 24.18 -17.39 -28.50
C GLY A 109 23.09 -16.35 -28.25
N LYS A 110 21.84 -16.80 -28.09
CA LYS A 110 20.66 -15.95 -27.87
C LYS A 110 19.75 -16.60 -26.86
N ASP A 111 19.44 -15.89 -25.78
CA ASP A 111 18.85 -16.50 -24.58
C ASP A 111 17.37 -16.25 -24.46
N VAL A 112 16.88 -15.10 -24.94
CA VAL A 112 15.47 -14.74 -24.80
C VAL A 112 14.90 -14.22 -26.10
N LYS A 113 13.62 -14.53 -26.33
CA LYS A 113 12.82 -13.97 -27.40
C LYS A 113 11.69 -13.14 -26.81
N VAL A 114 11.54 -11.91 -27.28
CA VAL A 114 10.55 -10.97 -26.75
C VAL A 114 9.51 -10.64 -27.82
N ARG A 115 8.24 -10.62 -27.45
CA ARG A 115 7.17 -9.99 -28.23
C ARG A 115 6.55 -8.86 -27.43
N PHE A 116 6.13 -7.83 -28.14
CA PHE A 116 5.65 -6.61 -27.52
C PHE A 116 4.55 -5.97 -28.35
N TYR A 117 3.49 -5.55 -27.68
CA TYR A 117 2.33 -4.88 -28.29
C TYR A 117 1.83 -3.75 -27.40
N ILE A 118 1.41 -2.64 -28.00
CA ILE A 118 0.65 -1.59 -27.31
C ILE A 118 -0.71 -1.50 -27.98
N ILE A 119 -1.76 -1.70 -27.20
CA ILE A 119 -3.14 -1.71 -27.66
C ILE A 119 -3.87 -0.51 -27.04
N PRO A 120 -4.08 0.59 -27.79
CA PRO A 120 -4.96 1.65 -27.35
C PRO A 120 -6.41 1.18 -27.48
N TYR A 121 -7.21 1.41 -26.45
CA TYR A 121 -8.62 1.04 -26.43
C TYR A 121 -9.47 2.18 -25.83
N ILE A 122 -10.55 2.53 -26.53
CA ILE A 122 -11.53 3.51 -26.07
C ILE A 122 -12.74 2.75 -25.55
N SER A 123 -13.05 2.94 -24.27
CA SER A 123 -14.16 2.30 -23.57
C SER A 123 -15.15 3.33 -23.05
N ARG A 124 -16.42 2.95 -22.91
CA ARG A 124 -17.44 3.80 -22.31
C ARG A 124 -17.58 3.47 -20.82
N ALA A 125 -17.23 4.42 -19.97
CA ALA A 125 -17.49 4.41 -18.54
C ALA A 125 -18.77 5.21 -18.21
N ASN A 126 -19.22 5.13 -16.95
CA ASN A 126 -20.43 5.81 -16.49
C ASN A 126 -20.37 7.34 -16.64
N PHE A 127 -19.17 7.92 -16.66
CA PHE A 127 -18.90 9.36 -16.76
C PHE A 127 -18.38 9.78 -18.14
N GLY A 128 -18.29 8.86 -19.12
CA GLY A 128 -17.93 9.19 -20.51
C GLY A 128 -16.93 8.22 -21.14
N TRP A 129 -16.26 8.66 -22.20
CA TRP A 129 -15.30 7.85 -22.95
C TRP A 129 -13.91 7.93 -22.33
N VAL A 130 -13.31 6.78 -22.07
CA VAL A 130 -11.97 6.65 -21.47
C VAL A 130 -11.04 5.99 -22.47
N LEU A 131 -9.93 6.66 -22.78
CA LEU A 131 -8.80 6.07 -23.50
C LEU A 131 -7.94 5.30 -22.49
N SER A 132 -7.65 4.05 -22.82
CA SER A 132 -6.78 3.14 -22.07
C SER A 132 -5.68 2.59 -22.98
N PHE A 133 -4.56 2.21 -22.38
CA PHE A 133 -3.43 1.60 -23.09
C PHE A 133 -3.11 0.26 -22.43
N SER A 134 -3.20 -0.83 -23.18
CA SER A 134 -2.75 -2.15 -22.76
C SER A 134 -1.39 -2.43 -23.38
N ILE A 135 -0.38 -2.55 -22.54
CA ILE A 135 0.99 -2.88 -22.93
C ILE A 135 1.21 -4.35 -22.63
N VAL A 136 1.52 -5.14 -23.65
CA VAL A 136 1.73 -6.59 -23.55
C VAL A 136 3.20 -6.88 -23.82
N MET A 137 3.82 -7.66 -22.95
CA MET A 137 5.19 -8.15 -23.08
C MET A 137 5.21 -9.66 -22.89
N GLU A 138 5.53 -10.40 -23.94
CA GLU A 138 5.77 -11.85 -23.90
C GLU A 138 7.28 -12.11 -23.94
N VAL A 139 7.78 -12.95 -23.05
CA VAL A 139 9.19 -13.35 -23.01
C VAL A 139 9.26 -14.87 -23.02
N GLU A 140 10.08 -15.42 -23.91
CA GLU A 140 10.35 -16.86 -24.04
C GLU A 140 11.84 -17.13 -23.82
N ARG A 141 12.17 -17.98 -22.85
CA ARG A 141 13.54 -18.43 -22.55
C ARG A 141 13.95 -19.53 -23.53
N LEU A 142 15.04 -19.31 -24.27
CA LEU A 142 15.50 -20.16 -25.37
C LEU A 142 16.44 -21.29 -24.95
N GLY A 143 17.13 -21.15 -23.81
CA GLY A 143 18.07 -22.15 -23.28
C GLY A 143 17.98 -22.30 -21.76
N GLU A 144 18.53 -23.38 -21.21
CA GLU A 144 18.50 -23.69 -19.76
C GLU A 144 19.61 -22.97 -18.97
N GLU A 145 20.54 -22.30 -19.64
CA GLU A 145 21.75 -21.77 -19.01
C GLU A 145 21.45 -20.60 -18.07
N ILE A 146 20.49 -19.74 -18.45
CA ILE A 146 20.04 -18.62 -17.61
C ILE A 146 18.90 -19.00 -16.64
N LYS A 147 18.55 -20.29 -16.56
CA LYS A 147 17.34 -20.74 -15.85
C LYS A 147 17.32 -20.32 -14.38
N ASP A 148 18.43 -20.41 -13.68
CA ASP A 148 18.51 -20.17 -12.24
C ASP A 148 19.37 -18.93 -11.91
N GLU A 149 19.63 -18.09 -12.92
CA GLU A 149 20.45 -16.88 -12.81
C GLU A 149 19.65 -15.68 -12.27
N ASP A 150 20.34 -14.68 -11.73
CA ASP A 150 19.75 -13.38 -11.39
C ASP A 150 19.34 -12.65 -12.67
N PHE A 151 18.04 -12.59 -12.95
CA PHE A 151 17.48 -12.12 -14.21
C PHE A 151 16.42 -11.05 -14.01
N GLU A 152 16.54 -9.95 -14.75
CA GLU A 152 15.53 -8.88 -14.81
C GLU A 152 15.31 -8.50 -16.27
N ILE A 153 14.04 -8.36 -16.66
CA ILE A 153 13.65 -7.89 -17.98
C ILE A 153 12.45 -6.97 -17.89
N TYR A 154 12.52 -5.82 -18.55
CA TYR A 154 11.37 -4.92 -18.67
C TYR A 154 11.41 -4.12 -19.98
N THR A 155 10.25 -3.65 -20.40
CA THR A 155 10.11 -2.69 -21.48
C THR A 155 9.85 -1.30 -20.91
N ASP A 156 10.63 -0.31 -21.34
CA ASP A 156 10.36 1.12 -21.14
C ASP A 156 9.71 1.69 -22.40
N VAL A 157 8.58 2.39 -22.23
CA VAL A 157 7.84 3.05 -23.30
C VAL A 157 7.64 4.52 -22.93
N HIS A 158 8.14 5.42 -23.77
CA HIS A 158 7.91 6.85 -23.66
C HIS A 158 6.91 7.29 -24.72
N LEU A 159 5.84 7.95 -24.28
CA LEU A 159 4.78 8.53 -25.07
C LEU A 159 4.70 10.04 -24.82
N SER A 160 5.09 10.84 -25.81
CA SER A 160 4.99 12.30 -25.74
C SER A 160 3.69 12.79 -26.36
N LEU A 161 2.83 13.39 -25.53
CA LEU A 161 1.57 14.03 -25.92
C LEU A 161 1.59 15.55 -25.64
N GLU A 162 2.76 16.13 -25.39
CA GLU A 162 2.92 17.57 -25.07
C GLU A 162 2.31 18.49 -26.13
N SER A 163 2.44 18.12 -27.42
CA SER A 163 1.86 18.89 -28.53
C SER A 163 0.32 18.98 -28.49
N TYR A 164 -0.32 18.18 -27.65
CA TYR A 164 -1.76 18.12 -27.42
C TYR A 164 -2.17 18.63 -26.04
N ASP A 165 -1.24 19.22 -25.29
CA ASP A 165 -1.48 19.68 -23.92
C ASP A 165 -1.77 18.51 -22.94
N TYR A 166 -1.40 17.28 -23.30
CA TYR A 166 -1.51 16.08 -22.43
C TYR A 166 -0.18 15.63 -21.80
N GLY A 167 0.91 16.39 -22.01
CA GLY A 167 2.20 16.14 -21.36
C GLY A 167 2.92 14.87 -21.84
N ASN A 168 3.89 14.38 -21.06
CA ASN A 168 4.67 13.18 -21.37
C ASN A 168 4.32 12.05 -20.41
N HIS A 169 4.35 10.84 -20.92
CA HIS A 169 4.07 9.62 -20.17
C HIS A 169 5.17 8.60 -20.43
N GLU A 170 5.64 7.96 -19.37
CA GLU A 170 6.58 6.86 -19.39
C GLU A 170 5.96 5.67 -18.69
N PHE A 171 6.12 4.50 -19.31
CA PHE A 171 5.58 3.24 -18.83
C PHE A 171 6.71 2.23 -18.75
N ARG A 172 6.77 1.50 -17.62
CA ARG A 172 7.63 0.32 -17.48
C ARG A 172 6.77 -0.88 -17.17
N ILE A 173 7.07 -2.00 -17.81
CA ILE A 173 6.44 -3.30 -17.51
C ILE A 173 7.47 -4.41 -17.66
N GLY A 174 7.51 -5.34 -16.72
CA GLY A 174 8.41 -6.48 -16.80
C GLY A 174 8.36 -7.36 -15.56
N TYR A 175 9.41 -8.16 -15.39
CA TYR A 175 9.57 -9.02 -14.22
C TYR A 175 11.04 -9.24 -13.89
N SER A 176 11.28 -9.78 -12.70
CA SER A 176 12.60 -10.27 -12.29
C SER A 176 12.49 -11.58 -11.49
N SER A 177 13.55 -12.37 -11.56
CA SER A 177 13.75 -13.62 -10.85
C SER A 177 15.14 -13.57 -10.21
N ALA A 178 15.20 -13.66 -8.88
CA ALA A 178 16.48 -13.62 -8.16
C ALA A 178 17.28 -14.92 -8.36
N GLU A 179 18.59 -14.88 -8.11
CA GLU A 179 19.48 -16.04 -8.16
C GLU A 179 18.90 -17.26 -7.42
N GLY A 180 18.92 -18.42 -8.08
CA GLY A 180 18.37 -19.68 -7.59
C GLY A 180 16.85 -19.80 -7.69
N ARG A 181 16.14 -18.80 -8.25
CA ARG A 181 14.73 -18.89 -8.64
C ARG A 181 14.65 -19.09 -10.14
N GLU A 182 13.82 -20.04 -10.56
CA GLU A 182 13.65 -20.33 -11.97
C GLU A 182 13.11 -19.09 -12.71
N VAL A 183 13.84 -18.65 -13.73
CA VAL A 183 13.40 -17.75 -14.79
C VAL A 183 12.34 -18.49 -15.63
N PRO A 184 11.11 -17.95 -15.76
CA PRO A 184 10.04 -18.60 -16.48
C PRO A 184 10.49 -19.07 -17.87
N LYS A 185 10.05 -20.26 -18.27
CA LYS A 185 10.21 -20.73 -19.66
C LYS A 185 9.49 -19.80 -20.63
N SER A 186 8.31 -19.34 -20.21
CA SER A 186 7.60 -18.25 -20.86
C SER A 186 6.87 -17.41 -19.82
N GLU A 187 6.83 -16.11 -20.02
CA GLU A 187 6.03 -15.17 -19.23
C GLU A 187 5.31 -14.19 -20.15
N GLU A 188 4.04 -13.93 -19.86
CA GLU A 188 3.27 -12.86 -20.47
C GLU A 188 2.85 -11.88 -19.38
N VAL A 189 3.34 -10.64 -19.47
CA VAL A 189 2.94 -9.54 -18.58
C VAL A 189 2.10 -8.55 -19.39
N VAL A 190 0.92 -8.20 -18.87
CA VAL A 190 0.05 -7.18 -19.46
C VAL A 190 -0.21 -6.08 -18.44
N LEU A 191 0.10 -4.83 -18.80
CA LEU A 191 -0.21 -3.64 -18.02
C LEU A 191 -1.24 -2.82 -18.79
N THR A 192 -2.47 -2.78 -18.29
CA THR A 192 -3.50 -1.86 -18.78
C THR A 192 -3.59 -0.65 -17.87
N ILE A 193 -3.48 0.53 -18.46
CA ILE A 193 -3.52 1.81 -17.75
C ILE A 193 -4.71 2.61 -18.26
N TYR A 194 -5.48 3.13 -17.30
CA TYR A 194 -6.56 4.08 -17.54
C TYR A 194 -6.10 5.44 -17.01
N PRO A 195 -5.38 6.26 -17.81
CA PRO A 195 -4.81 7.52 -17.35
C PRO A 195 -5.84 8.62 -17.09
N TYR A 196 -7.08 8.45 -17.55
CA TYR A 196 -8.17 9.42 -17.39
C TYR A 196 -7.82 10.85 -17.83
N LEU A 197 -7.04 11.02 -18.90
CA LEU A 197 -6.56 12.32 -19.44
C LEU A 197 -7.60 13.44 -19.61
N MET A 198 -8.89 13.12 -19.66
CA MET A 198 -10.00 14.06 -19.85
C MET A 198 -10.80 14.32 -18.56
N TYR A 199 -10.38 13.73 -17.44
CA TYR A 199 -11.11 13.69 -16.18
C TYR A 199 -10.17 14.02 -15.02
N ASP A 200 -10.70 14.68 -14.01
CA ASP A 200 -10.00 14.93 -12.76
C ASP A 200 -10.04 13.65 -11.89
N ARG A 201 -9.22 12.66 -12.28
CA ARG A 201 -9.16 11.35 -11.64
C ARG A 201 -7.78 10.72 -11.77
N ASN A 202 -7.31 10.10 -10.68
CA ASN A 202 -6.07 9.31 -10.68
C ASN A 202 -6.17 8.08 -11.59
N PRO A 203 -5.04 7.63 -12.16
CA PRO A 203 -5.00 6.48 -13.05
C PRO A 203 -5.42 5.17 -12.36
N ASP A 204 -6.11 4.29 -13.10
CA ASP A 204 -6.32 2.89 -12.69
C ASP A 204 -5.35 1.98 -13.44
N PHE A 205 -4.89 0.92 -12.76
CA PHE A 205 -3.97 -0.08 -13.33
C PHE A 205 -4.56 -1.48 -13.24
N VAL A 206 -4.35 -2.26 -14.28
CA VAL A 206 -4.59 -3.71 -14.30
C VAL A 206 -3.31 -4.36 -14.77
N LEU A 207 -2.73 -5.19 -13.91
CA LEU A 207 -1.56 -6.00 -14.19
C LEU A 207 -1.99 -7.47 -14.30
N GLU A 208 -1.66 -8.11 -15.40
CA GLU A 208 -1.87 -9.53 -15.62
C GLU A 208 -0.51 -10.19 -15.85
N SER A 209 -0.31 -11.38 -15.28
CA SER A 209 0.90 -12.17 -15.40
C SER A 209 0.52 -13.62 -15.62
N THR A 210 1.24 -14.32 -16.51
CA THR A 210 0.96 -15.72 -16.88
C THR A 210 2.25 -16.54 -17.02
N PRO A 211 2.91 -16.87 -15.89
CA PRO A 211 4.21 -17.54 -15.95
C PRO A 211 4.06 -19.03 -16.17
N SER A 212 4.98 -19.59 -16.96
CA SER A 212 5.13 -21.03 -17.20
C SER A 212 6.55 -21.44 -16.84
N PHE A 213 6.67 -22.41 -15.93
CA PHE A 213 7.93 -22.95 -15.44
C PHE A 213 8.05 -24.43 -15.81
N GLU A 214 9.28 -24.93 -15.94
CA GLU A 214 9.59 -26.33 -16.23
C GLU A 214 9.96 -27.14 -14.98
N GLY A 215 10.63 -26.53 -14.00
CA GLY A 215 11.12 -27.18 -12.77
C GLY A 215 10.09 -27.28 -11.63
N GLY A 216 8.92 -26.68 -11.79
CA GLY A 216 7.90 -26.53 -10.76
C GLY A 216 7.55 -25.06 -10.55
N GLU A 217 6.86 -24.73 -9.46
CA GLU A 217 6.57 -23.33 -9.12
C GLU A 217 7.82 -22.61 -8.61
N SER A 218 8.01 -21.36 -9.05
CA SER A 218 9.07 -20.47 -8.60
C SER A 218 8.52 -19.11 -8.18
N ASP A 219 9.35 -18.32 -7.49
CA ASP A 219 9.02 -16.97 -7.06
C ASP A 219 9.45 -15.97 -8.15
N MET A 220 8.69 -14.89 -8.30
CA MET A 220 8.96 -13.86 -9.31
C MET A 220 8.42 -12.50 -8.84
N ASP A 221 9.12 -11.43 -9.17
CA ASP A 221 8.68 -10.06 -8.94
C ASP A 221 8.17 -9.44 -10.24
N LEU A 222 6.95 -8.93 -10.24
CA LEU A 222 6.42 -8.13 -11.34
C LEU A 222 6.78 -6.67 -11.15
N ILE A 223 7.22 -6.01 -12.23
CA ILE A 223 7.67 -4.62 -12.22
C ILE A 223 6.72 -3.81 -13.08
N ALA A 224 6.15 -2.75 -12.51
CA ALA A 224 5.34 -1.79 -13.24
C ALA A 224 5.68 -0.36 -12.80
N ARG A 225 5.88 0.55 -13.75
CA ARG A 225 6.06 1.98 -13.47
C ARG A 225 5.20 2.83 -14.40
N TYR A 226 4.65 3.91 -13.86
CA TYR A 226 4.00 4.95 -14.64
C TYR A 226 4.47 6.32 -14.14
N SER A 227 5.22 7.03 -14.97
CA SER A 227 5.76 8.36 -14.65
C SER A 227 5.44 9.34 -15.77
N GLY A 228 5.53 10.63 -15.47
CA GLY A 228 5.22 11.64 -16.47
C GLY A 228 4.91 13.02 -15.92
N ASN A 229 4.34 13.83 -16.79
CA ASN A 229 3.76 15.12 -16.45
C ASN A 229 2.42 15.31 -17.16
N PHE A 230 1.44 15.88 -16.47
CA PHE A 230 0.15 16.22 -17.04
C PHE A 230 -0.54 17.28 -16.17
N GLY A 231 -1.26 18.22 -16.79
CA GLY A 231 -2.06 19.21 -16.05
C GLY A 231 -1.26 20.21 -15.19
N GLY A 232 0.07 20.24 -15.32
CA GLY A 232 0.97 21.03 -14.47
C GLY A 232 1.62 20.22 -13.34
N ASP A 233 1.18 18.98 -13.14
CA ASP A 233 1.74 18.06 -12.16
C ASP A 233 2.78 17.13 -12.79
N THR A 234 3.74 16.71 -11.98
CA THR A 234 4.70 15.64 -12.27
C THR A 234 4.40 14.46 -11.37
N PHE A 235 4.43 13.25 -11.91
CA PHE A 235 4.14 12.03 -11.17
C PHE A 235 5.13 10.93 -11.52
N ASP A 236 5.39 10.06 -10.56
CA ASP A 236 6.18 8.85 -10.70
C ASP A 236 5.57 7.80 -9.78
N HIS A 237 5.05 6.73 -10.35
CA HIS A 237 4.44 5.61 -9.64
C HIS A 237 5.23 4.36 -9.97
N ASN A 238 5.98 3.82 -9.02
CA ASN A 238 6.69 2.55 -9.16
C ASN A 238 6.02 1.48 -8.28
N VAL A 239 5.69 0.34 -8.88
CA VAL A 239 5.03 -0.79 -8.23
C VAL A 239 5.84 -2.04 -8.50
N VAL A 240 6.22 -2.74 -7.43
CA VAL A 240 6.81 -4.08 -7.50
C VAL A 240 5.88 -5.04 -6.77
N ILE A 241 5.50 -6.14 -7.42
CA ILE A 241 4.66 -7.18 -6.83
C ILE A 241 5.42 -8.49 -6.76
N SER A 242 5.89 -8.85 -5.57
CA SER A 242 6.52 -10.14 -5.32
C SER A 242 5.49 -11.24 -5.18
N CYS A 243 5.60 -12.28 -6.00
CA CYS A 243 4.66 -13.40 -6.06
C CYS A 243 5.34 -14.69 -5.60
N GLN A 244 4.79 -15.30 -4.54
CA GLN A 244 5.35 -16.52 -3.93
C GLN A 244 4.26 -17.60 -3.71
N PRO A 245 4.22 -18.65 -4.54
CA PRO A 245 4.86 -18.74 -5.86
C PRO A 245 4.18 -17.82 -6.89
N ALA A 246 4.88 -17.54 -7.99
CA ALA A 246 4.34 -16.85 -9.14
C ALA A 246 3.40 -17.77 -9.93
N ILE A 247 2.18 -17.30 -10.17
CA ILE A 247 1.14 -18.03 -10.89
C ILE A 247 0.34 -17.07 -11.76
N SER A 248 -0.41 -17.61 -12.73
CA SER A 248 -1.31 -16.81 -13.54
C SER A 248 -2.28 -16.02 -12.67
N SER A 249 -2.22 -14.69 -12.74
CA SER A 249 -3.02 -13.82 -11.89
C SER A 249 -3.32 -12.47 -12.54
N THR A 250 -4.45 -11.90 -12.16
CA THR A 250 -4.85 -10.54 -12.50
C THR A 250 -4.91 -9.73 -11.22
N ILE A 251 -4.20 -8.61 -11.19
CA ILE A 251 -4.15 -7.66 -10.08
C ILE A 251 -4.62 -6.32 -10.59
N LYS A 252 -5.72 -5.81 -10.03
CA LYS A 252 -6.18 -4.44 -10.29
C LYS A 252 -5.84 -3.58 -9.09
N PHE A 253 -5.32 -2.40 -9.37
CA PHE A 253 -4.85 -1.48 -8.36
C PHE A 253 -5.19 -0.05 -8.76
N THR A 254 -5.84 0.67 -7.85
CA THR A 254 -6.12 2.09 -7.98
C THR A 254 -5.31 2.84 -6.93
N PRO A 255 -4.19 3.48 -7.30
CA PRO A 255 -3.42 4.32 -6.39
C PRO A 255 -3.99 5.74 -6.30
N ASP A 256 -4.05 6.27 -5.09
CA ASP A 256 -4.29 7.68 -4.78
C ASP A 256 -3.45 8.02 -3.55
N PHE A 257 -2.22 8.44 -3.84
CA PHE A 257 -1.14 8.58 -2.87
C PHE A 257 -0.66 10.03 -2.80
N ASP A 258 -0.57 10.53 -1.58
CA ASP A 258 -0.06 11.84 -1.19
C ASP A 258 0.66 11.68 0.15
N MET A 259 1.58 12.58 0.49
CA MET A 259 2.34 12.61 1.75
C MET A 259 1.46 12.48 3.00
N HIS A 260 0.18 12.87 2.93
CA HIS A 260 -0.77 12.79 4.05
C HIS A 260 -1.90 11.79 3.85
N LYS A 261 -1.89 11.05 2.74
CA LYS A 261 -3.02 10.21 2.34
C LYS A 261 -2.57 9.01 1.51
N ILE A 262 -2.96 7.83 1.95
CA ILE A 262 -2.96 6.61 1.13
C ILE A 262 -4.42 6.23 0.94
N ASN A 263 -4.89 6.31 -0.30
CA ASN A 263 -6.20 5.82 -0.67
C ASN A 263 -6.00 4.83 -1.81
N THR A 264 -6.31 3.57 -1.58
CA THR A 264 -6.10 2.56 -2.61
C THR A 264 -7.11 1.46 -2.55
N SER A 265 -7.41 0.89 -3.71
CA SER A 265 -8.13 -0.38 -3.82
C SER A 265 -7.24 -1.39 -4.53
N ILE A 266 -7.26 -2.62 -4.01
CA ILE A 266 -6.57 -3.77 -4.58
C ILE A 266 -7.61 -4.85 -4.79
N SER A 267 -7.64 -5.43 -5.99
CA SER A 267 -8.36 -6.67 -6.24
C SER A 267 -7.46 -7.65 -6.96
N ARG A 268 -7.56 -8.92 -6.60
CA ARG A 268 -6.74 -9.98 -7.18
C ARG A 268 -7.58 -11.21 -7.48
N THR A 269 -7.32 -11.82 -8.63
CA THR A 269 -7.92 -13.10 -9.04
C THR A 269 -6.81 -14.04 -9.53
N ALA A 270 -6.80 -15.27 -9.04
CA ALA A 270 -5.99 -16.37 -9.57
C ALA A 270 -6.62 -17.75 -9.29
N ASN A 271 -5.99 -18.80 -9.80
CA ASN A 271 -6.50 -20.17 -9.67
C ASN A 271 -6.25 -20.82 -8.29
N ARG A 272 -5.36 -20.26 -7.45
CA ARG A 272 -5.03 -20.72 -6.09
C ARG A 272 -4.46 -19.60 -5.21
N ASP A 273 -4.23 -19.94 -3.94
CA ASP A 273 -3.74 -19.03 -2.91
C ASP A 273 -2.21 -18.87 -3.03
N THR A 274 -1.71 -17.65 -2.82
CA THR A 274 -0.27 -17.30 -2.88
C THR A 274 0.05 -16.18 -1.89
N THR A 275 1.32 -15.93 -1.59
CA THR A 275 1.73 -14.71 -0.86
C THR A 275 2.07 -13.62 -1.87
N LEU A 276 1.58 -12.39 -1.65
CA LEU A 276 1.86 -11.23 -2.49
C LEU A 276 2.41 -10.07 -1.66
N THR A 277 3.56 -9.53 -2.06
CA THR A 277 4.08 -8.29 -1.47
C THR A 277 4.02 -7.18 -2.49
N LEU A 278 3.19 -6.17 -2.27
CA LEU A 278 3.13 -4.98 -3.12
C LEU A 278 3.98 -3.87 -2.49
N SER A 279 5.08 -3.56 -3.14
CA SER A 279 5.92 -2.41 -2.82
C SER A 279 5.59 -1.27 -3.75
N TYR A 280 5.24 -0.11 -3.19
CA TYR A 280 4.98 1.11 -3.93
C TYR A 280 5.97 2.21 -3.52
N ASP A 281 6.67 2.78 -4.50
CA ASP A 281 7.49 3.98 -4.31
C ASP A 281 6.97 5.03 -5.29
N GLY A 282 6.54 6.17 -4.75
CA GLY A 282 5.95 7.22 -5.57
C GLY A 282 6.42 8.62 -5.23
N ASN A 283 6.40 9.47 -6.23
CA ASN A 283 6.73 10.88 -6.10
C ASN A 283 5.75 11.71 -6.93
N THR A 284 5.09 12.66 -6.29
CA THR A 284 4.23 13.64 -6.96
C THR A 284 4.75 15.03 -6.64
N ASN A 285 5.05 15.83 -7.66
CA ASN A 285 5.51 17.22 -7.51
C ASN A 285 6.75 17.43 -6.60
N GLY A 286 7.59 16.40 -6.45
CA GLY A 286 8.80 16.44 -5.62
C GLY A 286 8.59 15.90 -4.21
N ASP A 287 7.35 15.66 -3.79
CA ASP A 287 7.02 15.02 -2.53
C ASP A 287 7.12 13.50 -2.68
N LYS A 288 8.24 12.95 -2.18
CA LYS A 288 8.52 11.51 -2.18
C LYS A 288 7.83 10.80 -1.02
N MET A 289 7.01 9.80 -1.33
CA MET A 289 6.43 8.87 -0.38
C MET A 289 6.72 7.42 -0.81
N GLY A 290 7.42 6.68 0.04
CA GLY A 290 7.52 5.23 -0.04
C GLY A 290 6.42 4.58 0.80
N VAL A 291 5.64 3.67 0.19
CA VAL A 291 4.62 2.86 0.86
C VAL A 291 4.84 1.39 0.54
N ALA A 292 5.16 0.58 1.54
CA ALA A 292 5.12 -0.87 1.36
C ALA A 292 3.78 -1.42 1.89
N LEU A 293 3.04 -2.12 1.02
CA LEU A 293 1.79 -2.82 1.31
C LEU A 293 2.00 -4.32 1.18
N THR A 294 2.29 -5.00 2.29
CA THR A 294 2.52 -6.45 2.28
C THR A 294 1.23 -7.19 2.61
N VAL A 295 0.82 -8.15 1.76
CA VAL A 295 -0.40 -8.95 1.94
C VAL A 295 -0.05 -10.45 2.00
N GLU A 296 0.00 -11.01 3.20
CA GLU A 296 0.41 -12.40 3.40
C GLU A 296 -0.76 -13.36 3.22
N ARG A 297 -0.58 -14.44 2.44
CA ARG A 297 -1.58 -15.51 2.19
C ARG A 297 -2.83 -15.07 1.40
N VAL A 298 -2.63 -14.31 0.32
CA VAL A 298 -3.71 -13.84 -0.56
C VAL A 298 -4.52 -15.03 -1.14
N PRO A 299 -5.85 -15.07 -0.92
CA PRO A 299 -6.69 -16.14 -1.47
C PRO A 299 -6.89 -16.01 -2.98
N LYS A 300 -7.53 -17.02 -3.60
CA LYS A 300 -7.92 -17.01 -5.02
C LYS A 300 -8.57 -15.70 -5.49
N GLU A 301 -9.49 -15.18 -4.69
CA GLU A 301 -10.19 -13.92 -4.93
C GLU A 301 -10.12 -13.05 -3.68
N MET A 302 -9.63 -11.83 -3.83
CA MET A 302 -9.59 -10.85 -2.76
C MET A 302 -9.87 -9.47 -3.36
N SER A 303 -10.65 -8.65 -2.66
CA SER A 303 -10.84 -7.25 -3.00
C SER A 303 -10.97 -6.45 -1.71
N PHE A 304 -10.20 -5.39 -1.61
CA PHE A 304 -10.25 -4.48 -0.47
C PHE A 304 -9.85 -3.07 -0.85
N SER A 305 -10.25 -2.11 -0.01
CA SER A 305 -9.77 -0.75 -0.04
C SER A 305 -9.14 -0.38 1.30
N VAL A 306 -8.12 0.48 1.22
CA VAL A 306 -7.47 1.10 2.37
C VAL A 306 -7.50 2.60 2.13
N PHE A 307 -8.16 3.31 3.03
CA PHE A 307 -8.00 4.73 3.19
C PHE A 307 -7.21 4.98 4.45
N TYR A 308 -6.20 5.81 4.35
CA TYR A 308 -5.31 6.14 5.44
C TYR A 308 -4.93 7.60 5.31
N SER A 309 -4.94 8.32 6.42
CA SER A 309 -4.57 9.72 6.43
C SER A 309 -3.91 10.13 7.73
N ILE A 310 -2.92 11.02 7.62
CA ILE A 310 -2.14 11.53 8.74
C ILE A 310 -2.30 13.03 8.80
N PHE A 311 -2.41 13.53 10.03
CA PHE A 311 -2.55 14.96 10.32
C PHE A 311 -1.63 15.36 11.47
N GLY A 312 -1.40 16.68 11.57
CA GLY A 312 -0.66 17.27 12.68
C GLY A 312 0.87 17.29 12.51
N ALA A 313 1.56 17.92 13.46
CA ALA A 313 3.00 18.11 13.38
C ALA A 313 3.70 16.75 13.52
N SER A 314 4.44 16.34 12.49
CA SER A 314 5.17 15.05 12.45
C SER A 314 4.28 13.79 12.48
N GLY A 315 2.99 13.91 12.14
CA GLY A 315 2.07 12.78 12.03
C GLY A 315 1.57 12.23 13.36
N ASP A 316 1.37 13.11 14.35
CA ASP A 316 0.87 12.74 15.68
C ASP A 316 -0.62 12.37 15.69
N ARG A 317 -1.34 12.50 14.58
CA ARG A 317 -2.74 12.07 14.46
C ARG A 317 -2.95 11.34 13.14
N GLY A 318 -3.90 10.44 13.11
CA GLY A 318 -4.31 9.84 11.85
C GLY A 318 -5.53 8.96 11.97
N LEU A 319 -5.93 8.45 10.81
CA LEU A 319 -7.06 7.58 10.62
C LEU A 319 -6.68 6.52 9.58
N ILE A 320 -7.14 5.29 9.81
CA ILE A 320 -7.18 4.22 8.81
C ILE A 320 -8.61 3.70 8.73
N ASN A 321 -9.07 3.46 7.52
CA ASN A 321 -10.29 2.74 7.21
C ASN A 321 -9.92 1.64 6.21
N TYR A 322 -10.34 0.42 6.50
CA TYR A 322 -10.21 -0.72 5.62
C TYR A 322 -11.61 -1.29 5.38
N GLU A 323 -11.89 -1.61 4.11
CA GLU A 323 -13.11 -2.29 3.71
C GLU A 323 -12.76 -3.44 2.76
N GLY A 324 -13.16 -4.65 3.12
CA GLY A 324 -12.93 -5.87 2.37
C GLY A 324 -14.23 -6.47 1.84
N SER A 325 -14.16 -7.16 0.70
CA SER A 325 -15.31 -7.89 0.15
C SER A 325 -15.77 -9.08 1.03
N SER A 326 -14.87 -9.60 1.85
CA SER A 326 -15.10 -10.67 2.82
C SER A 326 -14.14 -10.53 4.00
N GLU A 327 -14.24 -11.41 4.99
CA GLU A 327 -13.16 -11.65 5.94
C GLU A 327 -12.09 -12.55 5.29
N PHE A 328 -10.83 -12.29 5.60
CA PHE A 328 -9.67 -13.03 5.08
C PHE A 328 -8.70 -13.35 6.21
N ASN A 329 -8.24 -14.61 6.26
CA ASN A 329 -7.15 -15.01 7.15
C ASN A 329 -5.78 -14.60 6.55
N VAL A 330 -5.60 -13.29 6.45
CA VAL A 330 -4.52 -12.59 5.77
C VAL A 330 -3.95 -11.53 6.69
N THR A 331 -2.67 -11.24 6.57
CA THR A 331 -2.03 -10.09 7.22
C THR A 331 -1.87 -8.96 6.21
N LEU A 332 -2.32 -7.75 6.54
CA LEU A 332 -1.94 -6.52 5.83
C LEU A 332 -0.94 -5.74 6.67
N THR A 333 0.23 -5.44 6.11
CA THR A 333 1.19 -4.50 6.71
C THR A 333 1.32 -3.28 5.82
N VAL A 334 1.13 -2.10 6.41
CA VAL A 334 1.33 -0.79 5.77
C VAL A 334 2.53 -0.14 6.43
N ARG A 335 3.59 0.09 5.65
CA ARG A 335 4.77 0.83 6.09
C ARG A 335 4.90 2.09 5.28
N ILE A 336 5.05 3.23 5.94
CA ILE A 336 5.16 4.53 5.29
C ILE A 336 6.44 5.20 5.75
N GLU A 337 7.27 5.56 4.78
CA GLU A 337 8.54 6.21 5.06
C GLU A 337 8.31 7.64 5.58
N LYS A 338 9.10 8.07 6.57
CA LYS A 338 9.17 9.44 7.13
C LYS A 338 8.01 9.90 8.03
N ILE A 339 7.08 9.01 8.40
CA ILE A 339 6.06 9.32 9.40
C ILE A 339 6.52 8.78 10.74
N GLY A 340 6.67 9.66 11.74
CA GLY A 340 7.34 9.39 13.01
C GLY A 340 6.80 8.20 13.79
N LEU A 341 6.04 8.45 14.86
CA LEU A 341 5.71 7.44 15.88
C LEU A 341 4.67 6.38 15.43
N ALA A 342 4.27 6.38 14.16
CA ALA A 342 3.23 5.51 13.59
C ALA A 342 3.57 5.05 12.16
N GLY A 343 4.87 4.96 11.83
CA GLY A 343 5.35 4.63 10.49
C GLY A 343 4.99 3.23 10.00
N THR A 344 4.62 2.30 10.90
CA THR A 344 4.19 0.95 10.52
C THR A 344 2.87 0.55 11.21
N MET A 345 1.96 -0.01 10.42
CA MET A 345 0.70 -0.57 10.88
C MET A 345 0.50 -1.97 10.35
N ARG A 346 -0.10 -2.82 11.17
CA ARG A 346 -0.37 -4.21 10.81
C ARG A 346 -1.76 -4.62 11.26
N LEU A 347 -2.51 -5.21 10.35
CA LEU A 347 -3.78 -5.88 10.59
C LEU A 347 -3.60 -7.37 10.34
N GLU A 348 -3.61 -8.16 11.41
CA GLU A 348 -3.62 -9.61 11.34
C GLU A 348 -5.09 -10.07 11.33
N TYR A 349 -5.43 -10.96 10.40
CA TYR A 349 -6.81 -11.37 10.09
C TYR A 349 -7.66 -10.19 9.63
N LEU A 350 -7.77 -10.01 8.32
CA LEU A 350 -8.50 -8.91 7.73
C LEU A 350 -10.03 -9.10 7.88
N PRO A 351 -10.74 -8.18 8.55
CA PRO A 351 -12.19 -8.25 8.71
C PRO A 351 -12.91 -7.83 7.41
N ARG A 352 -14.23 -7.64 7.45
CA ARG A 352 -14.94 -6.93 6.36
C ARG A 352 -14.80 -5.43 6.49
N GLN A 353 -14.83 -4.92 7.72
CA GLN A 353 -14.68 -3.50 8.01
C GLN A 353 -13.77 -3.32 9.21
N PHE A 354 -12.84 -2.38 9.08
CA PHE A 354 -11.98 -1.94 10.16
C PHE A 354 -11.80 -0.43 10.05
N SER A 355 -11.85 0.27 11.18
CA SER A 355 -11.37 1.63 11.26
C SER A 355 -10.62 1.86 12.55
N ALA A 356 -9.56 2.66 12.48
CA ALA A 356 -8.89 3.15 13.66
C ALA A 356 -8.49 4.61 13.50
N GLY A 357 -8.71 5.40 14.54
CA GLY A 357 -8.28 6.80 14.61
C GLY A 357 -7.45 7.02 15.87
N TRP A 358 -6.35 7.75 15.75
CA TRP A 358 -5.41 7.94 16.85
C TRP A 358 -4.92 9.37 17.00
N ALA A 359 -4.48 9.68 18.21
CA ALA A 359 -3.55 10.75 18.50
C ALA A 359 -2.40 10.17 19.32
N ASN A 360 -1.20 10.14 18.75
CA ASN A 360 -0.01 9.60 19.37
C ASN A 360 0.74 10.67 20.16
N ARG A 361 0.22 11.00 21.35
CA ARG A 361 0.78 12.01 22.26
C ARG A 361 1.08 11.37 23.60
N ILE A 362 2.17 11.79 24.24
CA ILE A 362 2.51 11.35 25.61
C ILE A 362 1.36 11.71 26.56
N TYR A 363 0.89 12.95 26.49
CA TYR A 363 -0.26 13.42 27.27
C TYR A 363 -1.48 13.67 26.37
N GLY A 364 -2.61 13.02 26.69
CA GLY A 364 -3.84 13.09 25.91
C GLY A 364 -3.81 12.25 24.63
N GLY A 365 -3.02 11.17 24.63
CA GLY A 365 -2.97 10.21 23.54
C GLY A 365 -4.18 9.27 23.56
N HIS A 366 -4.56 8.76 22.39
CA HIS A 366 -5.62 7.77 22.26
C HIS A 366 -5.55 6.96 20.97
N VAL A 367 -6.20 5.80 20.99
CA VAL A 367 -6.54 4.98 19.83
C VAL A 367 -7.99 4.54 19.97
N ASN A 368 -8.80 4.89 18.98
CA ASN A 368 -10.14 4.37 18.78
C ASN A 368 -10.07 3.29 17.71
N VAL A 369 -10.67 2.13 17.96
CA VAL A 369 -10.77 1.03 17.01
C VAL A 369 -12.23 0.64 16.85
N SER A 370 -12.65 0.41 15.62
CA SER A 370 -13.91 -0.24 15.26
C SER A 370 -13.61 -1.39 14.31
N VAL A 371 -14.20 -2.56 14.56
CA VAL A 371 -13.88 -3.77 13.81
C VAL A 371 -15.08 -4.70 13.69
N SER A 372 -15.25 -5.30 12.51
CA SER A 372 -16.37 -6.21 12.24
C SER A 372 -16.10 -7.66 12.66
N SER A 373 -14.88 -8.01 13.08
CA SER A 373 -14.49 -9.38 13.47
C SER A 373 -13.52 -9.38 14.65
N PRO A 374 -13.81 -10.12 15.74
CA PRO A 374 -12.96 -10.18 16.94
C PRO A 374 -11.64 -10.94 16.74
N LEU A 375 -11.50 -11.66 15.62
CA LEU A 375 -10.26 -12.34 15.26
C LEU A 375 -9.16 -11.37 14.81
N THR A 376 -9.53 -10.13 14.47
CA THR A 376 -8.60 -9.10 14.02
C THR A 376 -7.69 -8.65 15.16
N LYS A 377 -6.38 -8.60 14.89
CA LYS A 377 -5.41 -7.89 15.73
C LYS A 377 -4.87 -6.69 14.99
N PHE A 378 -4.95 -5.53 15.63
CA PHE A 378 -4.40 -4.27 15.12
C PHE A 378 -3.12 -3.93 15.88
N ILE A 379 -2.09 -3.53 15.14
CA ILE A 379 -0.78 -3.14 15.67
C ILE A 379 -0.37 -1.82 15.04
N MET A 380 0.16 -0.90 15.86
CA MET A 380 0.86 0.30 15.43
C MET A 380 2.24 0.35 16.10
N CYS A 381 3.28 0.61 15.32
CA CYS A 381 4.64 0.69 15.83
C CYS A 381 5.51 1.62 14.97
N ASP A 382 6.64 2.04 15.55
CA ASP A 382 7.72 2.71 14.81
C ASP A 382 8.55 1.70 14.01
N ASP A 383 8.83 0.53 14.58
CA ASP A 383 9.55 -0.58 13.95
C ASP A 383 8.91 -1.93 14.38
N ILE A 384 8.72 -2.86 13.43
CA ILE A 384 8.08 -4.16 13.72
C ILE A 384 9.00 -5.09 14.51
N ASP A 385 10.30 -5.04 14.26
CA ASP A 385 11.27 -6.00 14.78
C ASP A 385 11.83 -5.53 16.13
N ASN A 386 12.00 -4.21 16.30
CA ASN A 386 12.53 -3.62 17.55
C ASN A 386 11.89 -2.26 17.87
N PRO A 387 10.61 -2.24 18.32
CA PRO A 387 9.88 -1.00 18.54
C PRO A 387 10.40 -0.21 19.74
N SER A 388 10.53 1.11 19.59
CA SER A 388 10.54 2.02 20.75
C SER A 388 9.12 2.41 21.14
N ILE A 389 8.17 2.30 20.22
CA ILE A 389 6.75 2.53 20.43
C ILE A 389 5.98 1.38 19.82
N TYR A 390 5.12 0.75 20.62
CA TYR A 390 4.28 -0.33 20.19
C TYR A 390 2.92 -0.22 20.87
N PHE A 391 1.88 -0.33 20.07
CA PHE A 391 0.52 -0.53 20.54
C PHE A 391 -0.05 -1.72 19.79
N SER A 392 -0.70 -2.63 20.50
CA SER A 392 -1.58 -3.60 19.87
C SER A 392 -2.85 -3.80 20.64
N ILE A 393 -3.92 -4.08 19.89
CA ILE A 393 -5.21 -4.44 20.45
C ILE A 393 -5.83 -5.58 19.64
N SER A 394 -6.37 -6.57 20.33
CA SER A 394 -7.03 -7.73 19.74
C SER A 394 -8.27 -8.15 20.53
N ASN A 395 -9.03 -9.10 20.00
CA ASN A 395 -10.26 -9.61 20.62
C ASN A 395 -11.30 -8.49 20.89
N VAL A 396 -11.37 -7.51 19.99
CA VAL A 396 -12.34 -6.41 20.06
C VAL A 396 -13.63 -6.83 19.36
N THR A 397 -14.76 -6.72 20.03
CA THR A 397 -16.08 -6.88 19.40
C THR A 397 -16.70 -5.50 19.20
N ASN A 398 -16.93 -5.14 17.94
CA ASN A 398 -17.43 -3.85 17.46
C ASN A 398 -16.48 -2.69 17.70
N SER A 399 -16.19 -2.28 18.94
CA SER A 399 -15.37 -1.10 19.20
C SER A 399 -14.62 -1.11 20.53
N ALA A 400 -13.48 -0.40 20.54
CA ALA A 400 -12.67 -0.14 21.73
C ALA A 400 -11.97 1.22 21.65
N ASN A 401 -11.81 1.89 22.79
CA ASN A 401 -11.02 3.10 22.98
C ASN A 401 -9.95 2.84 24.04
N PHE A 402 -8.69 3.01 23.66
CA PHE A 402 -7.59 3.14 24.60
C PHE A 402 -7.15 4.60 24.65
N SER A 403 -7.01 5.18 25.84
CA SER A 403 -6.52 6.55 26.01
C SER A 403 -5.57 6.66 27.19
N TRP A 404 -4.63 7.60 27.09
CA TRP A 404 -3.59 7.75 28.10
C TRP A 404 -3.14 9.21 28.23
N GLY A 405 -2.58 9.51 29.39
CA GLY A 405 -1.74 10.67 29.62
C GLY A 405 -0.63 10.27 30.57
N ILE A 406 0.60 10.22 30.07
CA ILE A 406 1.76 9.79 30.86
C ILE A 406 2.54 11.02 31.31
N ASP A 407 2.48 11.31 32.61
CA ASP A 407 3.25 12.34 33.29
C ASP A 407 3.33 11.96 34.79
N GLN A 408 3.93 12.81 35.62
CA GLN A 408 3.90 12.68 37.08
C GLN A 408 2.46 12.56 37.62
N GLY A 409 1.53 13.31 37.01
CA GLY A 409 0.09 13.13 37.14
C GLY A 409 -0.50 12.59 35.85
N GLY A 410 -1.00 11.36 35.85
CA GLY A 410 -1.34 10.67 34.61
C GLY A 410 -2.49 9.67 34.74
N TYR A 411 -2.80 9.04 33.60
CA TYR A 411 -3.83 8.02 33.50
C TYR A 411 -3.60 7.07 32.32
N ALA A 412 -4.23 5.89 32.42
CA ALA A 412 -4.51 5.01 31.29
C ALA A 412 -5.94 4.47 31.43
N ARG A 413 -6.66 4.42 30.32
CA ARG A 413 -8.05 3.95 30.26
C ARG A 413 -8.24 3.08 29.04
N LEU A 414 -8.89 1.94 29.22
CA LEU A 414 -9.46 1.18 28.13
C LEU A 414 -10.94 0.98 28.40
N SER A 415 -11.74 1.27 27.39
CA SER A 415 -13.17 0.99 27.35
C SER A 415 -13.51 0.30 26.04
N ALA A 416 -14.32 -0.74 26.07
CA ALA A 416 -14.79 -1.45 24.90
C ALA A 416 -16.31 -1.65 24.99
N GLU A 417 -16.91 -2.01 23.87
CA GLU A 417 -18.35 -2.31 23.84
C GLU A 417 -18.67 -3.67 24.48
N HIS A 418 -17.70 -4.59 24.45
CA HIS A 418 -17.82 -5.93 25.00
C HIS A 418 -16.55 -6.33 25.75
N ARG A 419 -16.72 -7.31 26.64
CA ARG A 419 -15.64 -7.88 27.44
C ARG A 419 -14.70 -8.73 26.58
N GLY A 420 -13.42 -8.78 26.94
CA GLY A 420 -12.44 -9.62 26.25
C GLY A 420 -11.23 -8.94 25.61
N PRO A 421 -11.18 -7.61 25.34
CA PRO A 421 -10.05 -7.03 24.62
C PRO A 421 -8.71 -7.36 25.27
N VAL A 422 -7.68 -7.51 24.45
CA VAL A 422 -6.29 -7.61 24.90
C VAL A 422 -5.55 -6.42 24.34
N ALA A 423 -4.89 -5.67 25.22
CA ALA A 423 -4.16 -4.47 24.86
C ALA A 423 -2.73 -4.53 25.40
N ASP A 424 -1.78 -4.30 24.50
CA ASP A 424 -0.37 -4.17 24.79
C ASP A 424 0.08 -2.77 24.38
N PHE A 425 0.81 -2.09 25.26
CA PHE A 425 1.29 -0.74 25.02
C PHE A 425 2.69 -0.58 25.58
N TYR A 426 3.60 -0.09 24.74
CA TYR A 426 4.98 0.16 25.08
C TYR A 426 5.41 1.49 24.49
N TRP A 427 6.06 2.32 25.29
CA TRP A 427 6.63 3.58 24.84
C TRP A 427 7.92 3.87 25.59
N LYS A 428 9.02 4.02 24.84
CA LYS A 428 10.29 4.51 25.34
C LYS A 428 10.70 5.79 24.62
N THR A 429 10.84 6.89 25.37
CA THR A 429 11.30 8.18 24.82
C THR A 429 12.10 8.96 25.84
N GLY A 430 13.34 9.30 25.51
CA GLY A 430 14.27 9.94 26.44
C GLY A 430 14.41 9.14 27.74
N SER A 431 14.04 9.77 28.86
CA SER A 431 14.06 9.19 30.20
C SER A 431 12.75 8.52 30.62
N MET A 432 11.72 8.57 29.77
CA MET A 432 10.43 7.94 30.03
C MET A 432 10.40 6.52 29.44
N LYS A 433 9.95 5.56 30.25
CA LYS A 433 9.60 4.21 29.83
C LYS A 433 8.22 3.86 30.36
N VAL A 434 7.35 3.36 29.49
CA VAL A 434 6.02 2.84 29.82
C VAL A 434 5.85 1.49 29.17
N GLU A 435 5.31 0.54 29.92
CA GLU A 435 5.02 -0.81 29.48
C GLU A 435 3.72 -1.26 30.15
N MET A 436 2.76 -1.68 29.36
CA MET A 436 1.46 -2.15 29.80
C MET A 436 1.07 -3.37 28.99
N VAL A 437 0.60 -4.39 29.69
CA VAL A 437 -0.03 -5.58 29.13
C VAL A 437 -1.32 -5.79 29.91
N SER A 438 -2.43 -5.94 29.21
CA SER A 438 -3.74 -6.14 29.83
C SER A 438 -4.60 -7.08 29.00
N GLN A 439 -5.07 -8.16 29.63
CA GLN A 439 -6.09 -9.04 29.08
C GLN A 439 -7.39 -8.86 29.86
N LEU A 440 -8.40 -8.24 29.26
CA LEU A 440 -9.60 -7.90 30.00
C LEU A 440 -10.60 -9.06 29.97
N LYS A 441 -11.10 -9.49 31.15
CA LYS A 441 -12.40 -10.20 31.26
C LYS A 441 -13.57 -9.25 31.47
N THR A 442 -13.31 -7.96 31.38
CA THR A 442 -14.24 -6.84 31.47
C THR A 442 -14.16 -6.03 30.18
N ASP A 443 -15.03 -5.05 30.04
CA ASP A 443 -15.04 -4.06 28.97
C ASP A 443 -14.38 -2.74 29.40
N TYR A 444 -14.00 -2.61 30.66
CA TYR A 444 -13.46 -1.37 31.22
C TYR A 444 -12.30 -1.59 32.20
N PHE A 445 -11.24 -0.79 32.05
CA PHE A 445 -10.34 -0.49 33.16
C PHE A 445 -9.91 0.97 33.13
N PHE A 446 -9.59 1.49 34.30
CA PHE A 446 -9.02 2.81 34.48
C PHE A 446 -7.98 2.79 35.60
N ILE A 447 -6.83 3.39 35.31
CA ILE A 447 -5.79 3.68 36.30
C ILE A 447 -5.44 5.16 36.19
N SER A 448 -5.30 5.82 37.32
CA SER A 448 -4.79 7.19 37.39
C SER A 448 -3.85 7.35 38.56
N TRP A 449 -2.93 8.30 38.45
CA TRP A 449 -1.93 8.54 39.47
C TRP A 449 -1.56 10.01 39.55
N ASN A 450 -1.06 10.40 40.71
CA ASN A 450 -0.25 11.59 40.92
C ASN A 450 0.88 11.21 41.85
N ILE A 451 2.11 11.14 41.34
CA ILE A 451 3.27 10.72 42.14
C ILE A 451 4.03 11.96 42.62
N ASP A 452 3.54 12.59 43.69
CA ASP A 452 4.12 13.81 44.28
C ASP A 452 4.18 13.70 45.83
N GLN A 453 4.58 14.77 46.51
CA GLN A 453 4.58 14.86 47.98
C GLN A 453 3.19 14.63 48.58
N GLU A 454 2.16 15.13 47.89
CA GLU A 454 0.76 14.79 48.08
C GLU A 454 0.29 14.04 46.84
N GLY A 455 0.25 12.71 46.96
CA GLY A 455 0.08 11.83 45.81
C GLY A 455 -1.03 10.81 46.00
N TYR A 456 -1.37 10.15 44.89
CA TYR A 456 -2.35 9.08 44.88
C TYR A 456 -2.12 8.09 43.74
N VAL A 457 -2.70 6.91 43.89
CA VAL A 457 -2.97 5.96 42.80
C VAL A 457 -4.42 5.52 42.93
N SER A 458 -5.18 5.60 41.83
CA SER A 458 -6.54 5.08 41.74
C SER A 458 -6.62 3.99 40.68
N PHE A 459 -7.42 2.96 40.94
CA PHE A 459 -7.62 1.84 40.03
C PHE A 459 -9.08 1.42 40.05
N ASP A 460 -9.65 1.20 38.87
CA ASP A 460 -11.05 0.87 38.72
C ASP A 460 -11.29 -0.06 37.54
N THR A 461 -12.17 -1.03 37.74
CA THR A 461 -12.55 -2.06 36.76
C THR A 461 -14.07 -2.31 36.79
N ASP A 462 -14.81 -1.41 37.43
CA ASP A 462 -16.24 -1.56 37.74
C ASP A 462 -16.53 -2.88 38.49
N GLY A 463 -15.60 -3.29 39.36
CA GLY A 463 -15.71 -4.51 40.14
C GLY A 463 -15.60 -5.81 39.32
N ASN A 464 -15.06 -5.77 38.09
CA ASN A 464 -14.80 -6.95 37.27
C ASN A 464 -13.32 -7.38 37.30
N TRP A 465 -13.03 -8.62 36.93
CA TRP A 465 -11.65 -9.11 36.87
C TRP A 465 -10.96 -8.69 35.57
N LEU A 466 -9.70 -8.27 35.67
CA LEU A 466 -8.72 -8.32 34.60
C LEU A 466 -7.89 -9.59 34.75
N ASN A 467 -7.49 -10.19 33.63
CA ASN A 467 -6.50 -11.26 33.58
C ASN A 467 -5.14 -10.65 33.21
N SER A 468 -4.06 -11.20 33.76
CA SER A 468 -2.67 -10.93 33.37
C SER A 468 -2.41 -9.45 33.15
N PHE A 469 -2.60 -8.65 34.20
CA PHE A 469 -2.39 -7.22 34.14
C PHE A 469 -0.98 -6.89 34.60
N SER A 470 -0.29 -6.06 33.83
CA SER A 470 0.98 -5.44 34.20
C SER A 470 0.98 -4.01 33.68
N PHE A 471 1.34 -3.07 34.55
CA PHE A 471 1.55 -1.68 34.24
C PHE A 471 2.81 -1.20 34.94
N ASN A 472 3.77 -0.75 34.15
CA ASN A 472 5.06 -0.28 34.61
C ASN A 472 5.40 1.01 33.89
N PHE A 473 5.58 2.09 34.64
CA PHE A 473 6.21 3.28 34.07
C PHE A 473 7.25 3.89 35.00
N THR A 474 8.20 4.57 34.37
CA THR A 474 9.24 5.37 35.03
C THR A 474 9.50 6.65 34.25
N ILE A 475 9.70 7.76 34.94
CA ILE A 475 10.11 9.06 34.40
C ILE A 475 11.39 9.50 35.13
N ASP A 476 12.43 9.83 34.38
CA ASP A 476 13.72 10.33 34.89
C ASP A 476 14.44 9.40 35.88
N GLY A 477 14.01 8.15 35.99
CA GLY A 477 14.46 7.23 37.05
C GLY A 477 14.18 7.76 38.46
N ASN A 478 13.24 8.71 38.59
CA ASN A 478 12.94 9.41 39.84
C ASN A 478 11.52 9.11 40.34
N VAL A 479 10.59 8.97 39.39
CA VAL A 479 9.16 8.74 39.61
C VAL A 479 8.74 7.52 38.82
N GLY A 480 7.81 6.72 39.36
CA GLY A 480 7.31 5.53 38.68
C GLY A 480 6.19 4.81 39.42
N LEU A 481 5.52 3.92 38.70
CA LEU A 481 4.47 3.05 39.20
C LEU A 481 4.65 1.66 38.61
N LEU A 482 4.56 0.65 39.45
CA LEU A 482 4.56 -0.75 39.05
C LEU A 482 3.36 -1.42 39.70
N ILE A 483 2.41 -1.88 38.88
CA ILE A 483 1.26 -2.68 39.32
C ILE A 483 1.18 -3.91 38.43
N GLY A 484 1.05 -5.08 39.03
CA GLY A 484 0.84 -6.31 38.27
C GLY A 484 0.24 -7.43 39.11
N ALA A 485 -0.57 -8.26 38.45
CA ALA A 485 -1.10 -9.50 39.01
C ALA A 485 -1.63 -10.43 37.92
N SER A 486 -1.69 -11.74 38.22
CA SER A 486 -2.33 -12.70 37.33
C SER A 486 -3.84 -12.44 37.20
N PHE A 487 -4.48 -11.99 38.29
CA PHE A 487 -5.82 -11.42 38.25
C PHE A 487 -5.90 -10.23 39.20
N ILE A 488 -6.57 -9.17 38.74
CA ILE A 488 -6.78 -7.94 39.51
C ILE A 488 -8.22 -7.48 39.32
N LYS A 489 -8.86 -7.04 40.38
CA LYS A 489 -10.21 -6.46 40.37
C LYS A 489 -10.20 -5.26 41.29
N ALA A 490 -10.83 -4.18 40.89
CA ALA A 490 -11.07 -3.03 41.75
C ALA A 490 -12.44 -2.41 41.53
N ASP A 491 -12.98 -1.85 42.60
CA ASP A 491 -14.16 -1.00 42.59
C ASP A 491 -13.80 0.30 43.31
N ASN A 492 -13.60 1.35 42.52
CA ASN A 492 -13.24 2.70 42.98
C ASN A 492 -12.06 2.70 43.98
N PHE A 493 -11.03 1.87 43.77
CA PHE A 493 -9.88 1.80 44.66
C PHE A 493 -9.03 3.07 44.58
N ARG A 494 -8.58 3.56 45.72
CA ARG A 494 -7.66 4.69 45.80
C ARG A 494 -6.76 4.59 47.02
N ALA A 495 -5.45 4.72 46.81
CA ALA A 495 -4.44 4.90 47.83
C ALA A 495 -3.84 6.31 47.72
N GLU A 496 -3.79 7.04 48.83
CA GLU A 496 -3.31 8.43 48.89
C GLU A 496 -2.26 8.60 49.99
N TRP A 497 -1.34 9.54 49.80
CA TRP A 497 -0.31 9.85 50.78
C TRP A 497 0.00 11.35 50.85
N THR A 498 0.48 11.78 52.02
CA THR A 498 1.16 13.06 52.22
C THR A 498 2.46 12.79 52.95
N ILE A 499 3.58 13.37 52.48
CA ILE A 499 4.90 13.17 53.12
C ILE A 499 4.99 13.96 54.44
N TRP A 500 4.44 15.17 54.51
CA TRP A 500 4.53 16.00 55.71
C TRP A 500 3.29 16.90 55.94
N PRO A 501 2.52 16.70 57.03
CA PRO A 501 2.66 15.62 58.01
C PRO A 501 2.41 14.24 57.36
N PRO A 502 3.12 13.17 57.76
CA PRO A 502 2.96 11.84 57.16
C PRO A 502 1.54 11.30 57.33
N THR A 503 0.85 11.06 56.22
CA THR A 503 -0.47 10.42 56.20
C THR A 503 -0.55 9.42 55.05
N PHE A 504 -1.35 8.37 55.25
CA PHE A 504 -1.67 7.38 54.24
C PHE A 504 -3.12 6.93 54.41
N GLN A 505 -3.88 6.91 53.31
CA GLN A 505 -5.28 6.55 53.31
C GLN A 505 -5.60 5.62 52.14
N ILE A 506 -6.42 4.60 52.40
CA ILE A 506 -6.97 3.71 51.37
C ILE A 506 -8.49 3.82 51.40
N SER A 507 -9.11 3.85 50.22
CA SER A 507 -10.55 3.80 50.02
C SER A 507 -10.90 2.89 48.83
N GLY A 508 -12.17 2.49 48.74
CA GLY A 508 -12.63 1.52 47.75
C GLY A 508 -12.21 0.08 48.06
N SER A 509 -12.22 -0.78 47.05
CA SER A 509 -11.79 -2.18 47.18
C SER A 509 -10.92 -2.62 46.00
N MET A 510 -9.92 -3.45 46.30
CA MET A 510 -9.01 -4.02 45.31
C MET A 510 -8.60 -5.42 45.74
N ASP A 511 -8.79 -6.38 44.84
CA ASP A 511 -8.49 -7.79 45.03
C ASP A 511 -7.42 -8.25 44.03
N PHE A 512 -6.54 -9.14 44.48
CA PHE A 512 -5.45 -9.68 43.69
C PHE A 512 -5.37 -11.21 43.81
N ILE A 513 -4.96 -11.88 42.73
CA ILE A 513 -4.65 -13.32 42.72
C ILE A 513 -3.38 -13.55 41.89
N GLY A 514 -2.43 -14.34 42.41
CA GLY A 514 -1.23 -14.80 41.70
C GLY A 514 0.04 -14.02 42.03
N ASP A 515 0.84 -13.69 41.01
CA ASP A 515 2.12 -12.97 41.14
C ASP A 515 1.88 -11.47 41.29
N ILE A 516 1.82 -10.99 42.53
CA ILE A 516 1.34 -9.64 42.86
C ILE A 516 2.51 -8.68 43.05
N VAL A 517 2.41 -7.50 42.43
CA VAL A 517 3.27 -6.35 42.70
C VAL A 517 2.45 -5.05 42.69
N PHE A 518 2.68 -4.19 43.67
CA PHE A 518 2.24 -2.80 43.66
C PHE A 518 3.28 -1.95 44.37
N SER A 519 3.98 -1.11 43.62
CA SER A 519 5.02 -0.24 44.14
C SER A 519 5.01 1.12 43.44
N VAL A 520 5.40 2.14 44.18
CA VAL A 520 5.61 3.51 43.68
C VAL A 520 7.08 3.88 43.81
N MET A 521 7.64 4.55 42.83
CA MET A 521 9.00 5.10 42.91
C MET A 521 8.92 6.58 43.30
N LEU A 522 9.63 6.94 44.36
CA LEU A 522 9.79 8.32 44.84
C LEU A 522 11.27 8.59 45.08
N GLY A 523 11.84 9.63 44.46
CA GLY A 523 13.25 9.95 44.64
C GLY A 523 14.19 8.87 44.08
N GLY A 524 13.75 8.09 43.08
CA GLY A 524 14.49 6.96 42.52
C GLY A 524 14.49 5.67 43.33
N THR A 525 13.74 5.62 44.44
CA THR A 525 13.59 4.41 45.27
C THR A 525 12.17 3.84 45.16
N TRP A 526 12.04 2.53 44.97
CA TRP A 526 10.75 1.83 44.95
C TRP A 526 10.25 1.53 46.37
N TYR A 527 8.98 1.85 46.63
CA TYR A 527 8.29 1.57 47.89
C TYR A 527 7.06 0.71 47.61
N PRO A 528 6.87 -0.42 48.31
CA PRO A 528 5.65 -1.21 48.21
C PRO A 528 4.46 -0.43 48.79
N VAL A 529 3.29 -0.56 48.16
CA VAL A 529 2.04 0.07 48.65
C VAL A 529 1.30 -0.86 49.62
N PHE A 530 1.53 -2.18 49.55
CA PHE A 530 1.01 -3.19 50.46
C PHE A 530 2.07 -4.20 50.90
#